data_AF-A0A1G8ZXI5-F1
#
_entry.id   AF-A0A1G8ZXI5-F1
#
_cell.length_a   1.000
_cell.length_b   1.000
_cell.length_c   1.000
_cell.angle_alpha   90.00
_cell.angle_beta   90.00
_cell.angle_gamma   90.00
#
_symmetry.space_group_name_H-M   'P 1'
#
loop_
_entity.id
_entity.type
_entity.pdbx_description
1 polymer ?
#
loop_
_entity_poly.entity_id
_entity_poly.type
_entity_poly.pdbx_seq_one_letter_code
_entity_poly.pdbx_strand_id
1 'polypeptide(L)'
;MERRKNYVWKKKGFLGHIILHSSKKQENYKIHFLGAEELGENNYKVHLMYCYKIGSPQSGIGLCSVNMSINIEIGEKVRFEGFFGIIEELVVEYKEEDCRCYNKFFPIKHIKFLSIQKDYIEYEVHSY
;
A
#
# COMPACT_ATOMS: atom_id res chain seq x y z
N MET A 1 -5.49 -25.13 -13.21
CA MET A 1 -5.64 -24.04 -12.22
C MET A 1 -4.27 -23.86 -11.56
N GLU A 2 -3.46 -22.90 -12.02
CA GLU A 2 -2.17 -22.62 -11.37
C GLU A 2 -2.44 -22.12 -9.95
N ARG A 3 -1.79 -22.74 -8.96
CA ARG A 3 -1.82 -22.26 -7.57
C ARG A 3 -1.25 -20.84 -7.57
N ARG A 4 -2.05 -19.85 -7.19
CA ARG A 4 -1.56 -18.47 -7.00
C ARG A 4 -0.41 -18.51 -5.99
N LYS A 5 0.78 -18.07 -6.40
CA LYS A 5 1.90 -17.88 -5.47
C LYS A 5 1.51 -16.74 -4.54
N ASN A 6 1.45 -17.01 -3.23
CA ASN A 6 1.32 -15.96 -2.23
C ASN A 6 2.66 -15.24 -2.12
N TYR A 7 2.69 -13.96 -2.44
CA TYR A 7 3.87 -13.14 -2.28
C TYR A 7 3.80 -12.37 -0.95
N VAL A 8 4.95 -12.28 -0.29
CA VAL A 8 5.11 -11.50 0.94
C VAL A 8 6.29 -10.56 0.73
N TRP A 9 6.06 -9.28 0.93
CA TRP A 9 7.13 -8.26 0.85
C TRP A 9 7.23 -7.53 2.18
N LYS A 10 8.46 -7.38 2.69
CA LYS A 10 8.75 -6.48 3.80
C LYS A 10 9.07 -5.11 3.25
N LYS A 11 8.37 -4.08 3.73
CA LYS A 11 8.51 -2.69 3.31
C LYS A 11 8.73 -1.77 4.49
N LYS A 12 9.23 -0.57 4.18
CA LYS A 12 9.47 0.53 5.10
C LYS A 12 8.79 1.77 4.55
N GLY A 13 8.13 2.54 5.41
CA GLY A 13 7.47 3.78 5.04
C GLY A 13 7.83 4.88 6.02
N PHE A 14 8.14 6.07 5.51
CA PHE A 14 8.27 7.29 6.30
C PHE A 14 7.01 8.15 6.13
N LEU A 15 6.87 9.20 6.94
CA LEU A 15 5.79 10.18 6.79
C LEU A 15 5.61 10.61 5.33
N GLY A 16 4.37 10.54 4.82
CA GLY A 16 3.99 10.85 3.44
C GLY A 16 4.17 9.70 2.44
N HIS A 17 4.79 8.59 2.83
CA HIS A 17 5.03 7.44 1.94
C HIS A 17 3.73 6.78 1.47
N ILE A 18 3.70 6.35 0.21
CA ILE A 18 2.56 5.61 -0.35
C ILE A 18 2.67 4.15 0.10
N ILE A 19 1.71 3.70 0.91
CA ILE A 19 1.66 2.31 1.37
C ILE A 19 0.97 1.44 0.31
N LEU A 20 -0.10 1.95 -0.33
CA LEU A 20 -0.92 1.22 -1.28
C LEU A 20 -1.34 2.06 -2.48
N HIS A 21 -1.47 1.38 -3.61
CA HIS A 21 -2.02 1.89 -4.87
C HIS A 21 -3.35 1.20 -5.15
N SER A 22 -4.24 1.86 -5.89
CA SER A 22 -5.41 1.17 -6.47
C SER A 22 -5.12 0.66 -7.88
N SER A 23 -5.75 -0.46 -8.24
CA SER A 23 -5.78 -0.99 -9.60
C SER A 23 -6.72 -0.22 -10.54
N LYS A 24 -7.60 0.64 -10.02
CA LYS A 24 -8.55 1.42 -10.82
C LYS A 24 -7.86 2.60 -11.50
N LYS A 25 -7.41 2.39 -12.74
CA LYS A 25 -6.70 3.38 -13.58
C LYS A 25 -7.42 4.72 -13.74
N GLN A 26 -8.76 4.73 -13.73
CA GLN A 26 -9.55 5.94 -13.92
C GLN A 26 -9.52 6.88 -12.70
N GLU A 27 -9.16 6.36 -11.51
CA GLU A 27 -9.36 7.08 -10.26
C GLU A 27 -8.04 7.31 -9.48
N ASN A 28 -6.94 6.67 -9.92
CA ASN A 28 -5.55 6.85 -9.43
C ASN A 28 -5.45 7.06 -7.91
N TYR A 29 -6.07 6.13 -7.17
CA TYR A 29 -6.12 6.22 -5.72
C TYR A 29 -4.82 5.77 -5.06
N LYS A 30 -4.45 6.44 -3.97
CA LYS A 30 -3.27 6.14 -3.16
C LYS A 30 -3.60 6.24 -1.68
N ILE A 31 -3.02 5.35 -0.87
CA ILE A 31 -3.04 5.47 0.58
C ILE A 31 -1.65 5.88 1.05
N HIS A 32 -1.57 7.03 1.71
CA HIS A 32 -0.35 7.57 2.29
C HIS A 32 -0.31 7.36 3.80
N PHE A 33 0.88 7.14 4.34
CA PHE A 33 1.13 7.20 5.78
C PHE A 33 1.22 8.65 6.24
N LEU A 34 0.47 9.03 7.27
CA LEU A 34 0.46 10.38 7.85
C LEU A 34 1.05 10.45 9.27
N GLY A 35 1.71 9.38 9.71
CA GLY A 35 2.29 9.29 11.05
C GLY A 35 1.45 8.42 11.98
N ALA A 36 1.96 8.21 13.19
CA ALA A 36 1.32 7.41 14.21
C ALA A 36 1.45 8.02 15.61
N GLU A 37 0.49 7.71 16.47
CA GLU A 37 0.46 8.07 17.89
C GLU A 37 0.51 6.79 18.72
N GLU A 38 1.39 6.72 19.72
CA GLU A 38 1.39 5.61 20.68
C GLU A 38 0.25 5.81 21.69
N LEU A 39 -0.64 4.82 21.80
CA LEU A 39 -1.78 4.82 22.71
C LEU A 39 -1.51 4.01 23.98
N GLY A 40 -0.46 3.18 23.99
CA GLY A 40 -0.06 2.30 25.07
C GLY A 40 0.98 1.28 24.56
N GLU A 41 1.40 0.36 25.43
CA GLU A 41 2.43 -0.62 25.06
C GLU A 41 1.98 -1.42 23.82
N ASN A 42 2.77 -1.32 22.75
CA ASN A 42 2.54 -1.92 21.43
C ASN A 42 1.23 -1.53 20.71
N ASN A 43 0.50 -0.53 21.20
CA ASN A 43 -0.77 -0.07 20.64
C ASN A 43 -0.61 1.32 20.02
N TYR A 44 -1.00 1.45 18.75
CA TYR A 44 -0.79 2.67 17.98
C TYR A 44 -2.05 3.09 17.25
N LYS A 45 -2.25 4.40 17.13
CA LYS A 45 -3.16 5.00 16.17
C LYS A 45 -2.37 5.41 14.94
N VAL A 46 -2.55 4.71 13.84
CA VAL A 46 -1.89 5.00 12.56
C VAL A 46 -2.80 5.89 11.74
N HIS A 47 -2.30 7.06 11.35
CA HIS A 47 -2.98 8.00 10.48
C HIS A 47 -2.65 7.72 9.02
N LEU A 48 -3.67 7.69 8.18
CA LEU A 48 -3.54 7.44 6.75
C LEU A 48 -4.32 8.49 5.96
N MET A 49 -3.86 8.80 4.76
CA MET A 49 -4.57 9.66 3.82
C MET A 49 -4.93 8.89 2.56
N TYR A 50 -6.22 8.80 2.29
CA TYR A 50 -6.72 8.30 1.02
C TYR A 50 -6.81 9.46 0.03
N CYS A 51 -5.93 9.46 -0.97
CA CYS A 51 -5.90 10.47 -2.04
C CYS A 51 -6.59 9.94 -3.29
N TYR A 52 -7.40 10.80 -3.90
CA TYR A 52 -8.10 10.49 -5.13
C TYR A 52 -8.23 11.67 -6.08
N LYS A 53 -8.35 11.38 -7.37
CA LYS A 53 -8.64 12.39 -8.40
C LYS A 53 -10.13 12.35 -8.74
N ILE A 54 -10.80 13.48 -8.61
CA ILE A 54 -12.15 13.68 -9.14
C ILE A 54 -12.04 14.47 -10.43
N GLY A 55 -12.56 13.93 -11.53
CA GLY A 55 -12.73 14.66 -12.78
C GLY A 55 -12.82 13.76 -14.01
N SER A 56 -13.80 14.04 -14.87
CA SER A 56 -13.75 13.63 -16.28
C SER A 56 -12.79 14.57 -17.02
N PRO A 57 -12.26 14.21 -18.20
CA PRO A 57 -11.30 15.06 -18.92
C PRO A 57 -11.83 16.47 -19.30
N GLN A 58 -13.11 16.77 -19.08
CA GLN A 58 -13.76 18.03 -19.46
C GLN A 58 -13.96 19.03 -18.31
N SER A 59 -13.81 18.61 -17.05
CA SER A 59 -13.94 19.47 -15.88
C SER A 59 -12.65 19.39 -15.04
N GLY A 60 -12.15 20.55 -14.59
CA GLY A 60 -10.84 20.68 -13.96
C GLY A 60 -10.55 19.59 -12.91
N ILE A 61 -9.30 19.10 -12.90
CA ILE A 61 -8.86 18.00 -12.02
C ILE A 61 -8.86 18.51 -10.56
N GLY A 62 -9.85 18.08 -9.77
CA GLY A 62 -9.86 18.25 -8.33
C GLY A 62 -9.06 17.13 -7.67
N LEU A 63 -8.01 17.49 -6.92
CA LEU A 63 -7.37 16.57 -5.98
C LEU A 63 -8.18 16.56 -4.69
N CYS A 64 -8.69 15.40 -4.31
CA CYS A 64 -9.43 15.22 -3.06
C CYS A 64 -8.71 14.21 -2.17
N SER A 65 -8.86 14.39 -0.86
CA SER A 65 -8.26 13.51 0.14
C SER A 65 -9.20 13.31 1.31
N VAL A 66 -9.25 12.08 1.82
CA VAL A 66 -9.92 11.74 3.07
C VAL A 66 -8.88 11.23 4.06
N ASN A 67 -8.86 11.82 5.25
CA ASN A 67 -8.04 11.32 6.35
C ASN A 67 -8.77 10.19 7.05
N MET A 68 -8.05 9.12 7.35
CA MET A 68 -8.54 8.00 8.14
C MET A 68 -7.52 7.69 9.23
N SER A 69 -7.96 7.03 10.29
CA SER A 69 -7.06 6.55 11.35
C SER A 69 -7.50 5.17 11.77
N ILE A 70 -6.52 4.30 12.00
CA ILE A 70 -6.75 2.93 12.45
C ILE A 70 -6.00 2.74 13.76
N ASN A 71 -6.67 2.18 14.76
CA ASN A 71 -6.00 1.70 15.97
C ASN A 71 -5.51 0.29 15.67
N ILE A 72 -4.26 0.00 16.01
CA ILE A 72 -3.61 -1.26 15.69
C ILE A 72 -2.59 -1.64 16.75
N GLU A 73 -2.55 -2.93 17.08
CA GLU A 73 -1.44 -3.54 17.81
C GLU A 73 -0.34 -4.02 16.84
N ILE A 74 0.94 -3.92 17.25
CA ILE A 74 2.05 -4.48 16.46
C ILE A 74 1.81 -5.98 16.21
N GLY A 75 1.90 -6.38 14.94
CA GLY A 75 1.70 -7.76 14.50
C GLY A 75 0.26 -8.08 14.09
N GLU A 76 -0.70 -7.18 14.32
CA GLU A 76 -2.08 -7.33 13.84
C GLU A 76 -2.17 -7.22 12.32
N LYS A 77 -3.18 -7.87 11.74
CA LYS A 77 -3.42 -7.92 10.29
C LYS A 77 -4.53 -6.97 9.87
N VAL A 78 -4.19 -5.94 9.11
CA VAL A 78 -5.14 -4.99 8.53
C VAL A 78 -5.53 -5.41 7.14
N ARG A 79 -6.84 -5.52 6.88
CA ARG A 79 -7.37 -5.78 5.55
C ARG A 79 -7.75 -4.47 4.89
N PHE A 80 -7.52 -4.40 3.59
CA PHE A 80 -7.97 -3.33 2.73
C PHE A 80 -8.84 -3.93 1.63
N GLU A 81 -9.63 -3.09 0.96
CA GLU A 81 -10.44 -3.52 -0.18
C GLU A 81 -9.59 -4.15 -1.28
N GLY A 82 -10.14 -5.16 -1.97
CA GLY A 82 -9.38 -5.99 -2.92
C GLY A 82 -8.89 -5.28 -4.18
N PHE A 83 -9.28 -4.03 -4.40
CA PHE A 83 -8.74 -3.17 -5.45
C PHE A 83 -7.47 -2.42 -5.03
N PHE A 84 -7.06 -2.47 -3.75
CA PHE A 84 -5.76 -1.98 -3.30
C PHE A 84 -4.66 -3.02 -3.43
N GLY A 85 -3.46 -2.53 -3.68
CA GLY A 85 -2.30 -3.36 -3.91
C GLY A 85 -0.99 -2.59 -3.87
N ILE A 86 0.09 -3.28 -4.19
CA ILE A 86 1.39 -2.68 -4.41
C ILE A 86 1.79 -2.83 -5.87
N ILE A 87 2.69 -1.98 -6.33
CA ILE A 87 3.32 -2.09 -7.64
C ILE A 87 4.76 -2.51 -7.38
N GLU A 88 5.14 -3.68 -7.91
CA GLU A 88 6.51 -4.19 -7.83
C GLU A 88 7.08 -4.36 -9.23
N GLU A 89 8.38 -4.10 -9.36
CA GLU A 89 9.12 -4.41 -10.57
C GLU A 89 9.43 -5.91 -10.58
N LEU A 90 8.99 -6.60 -11.63
CA LEU A 90 9.40 -7.97 -11.91
C LEU A 90 10.42 -7.95 -13.03
N VAL A 91 11.55 -8.60 -12.77
CA VAL A 91 12.53 -8.94 -13.79
C VAL A 91 12.16 -10.31 -14.35
N VAL A 92 11.96 -10.40 -15.66
CA VAL A 92 11.83 -11.66 -16.37
C VAL A 92 13.06 -11.86 -17.23
N GLU A 93 13.78 -12.92 -16.94
CA GLU A 93 14.93 -13.40 -17.71
C GLU A 93 14.43 -14.39 -18.76
N TYR A 94 14.56 -14.05 -20.04
CA TYR A 94 14.21 -14.97 -21.13
C TYR A 94 15.43 -15.79 -21.58
N LYS A 95 16.62 -15.16 -21.58
CA LYS A 95 17.97 -15.70 -21.84
C LYS A 95 19.01 -14.83 -21.10
N GLU A 96 20.25 -15.29 -20.92
CA GLU A 96 21.32 -14.54 -20.19
C GLU A 96 21.53 -13.09 -20.70
N GLU A 97 21.13 -12.77 -21.93
CA GLU A 97 21.30 -11.45 -22.55
C GLU A 97 19.99 -10.64 -22.67
N ASP A 98 18.82 -11.25 -22.40
CA ASP A 98 17.49 -10.64 -22.60
C ASP A 98 16.72 -10.56 -21.26
N CYS A 99 16.96 -9.47 -20.54
CA CYS A 99 16.22 -9.10 -19.34
C CYS A 99 15.18 -8.03 -19.66
N ARG A 100 13.92 -8.23 -19.24
CA ARG A 100 12.89 -7.18 -19.24
C ARG A 100 12.34 -6.95 -17.83
N CYS A 101 12.35 -5.69 -17.43
CA CYS A 101 11.71 -5.23 -16.21
C CYS A 101 10.32 -4.67 -16.53
N TYR A 102 9.30 -5.08 -15.77
CA TYR A 102 7.98 -4.43 -15.85
C TYR A 102 7.35 -4.29 -14.47
N ASN A 103 6.63 -3.19 -14.29
CA ASN A 103 5.84 -2.93 -13.09
C ASN A 103 4.54 -3.73 -13.13
N LYS A 104 4.34 -4.59 -12.14
CA LYS A 104 3.12 -5.38 -11.98
C LYS A 104 2.38 -4.98 -10.71
N PHE A 105 1.07 -4.84 -10.83
CA PHE A 105 0.19 -4.63 -9.68
C PHE A 105 -0.11 -5.97 -8.98
N PHE A 106 0.03 -5.99 -7.67
CA PHE A 106 -0.28 -7.13 -6.81
C PHE A 106 -1.38 -6.75 -5.81
N PRO A 107 -2.59 -7.31 -5.93
CA PRO A 107 -3.66 -7.05 -4.98
C PRO A 107 -3.28 -7.61 -3.61
N ILE A 108 -3.54 -6.84 -2.57
CA ILE A 108 -3.19 -7.22 -1.20
C ILE A 108 -4.35 -7.90 -0.49
N LYS A 109 -4.02 -8.94 0.27
CA LYS A 109 -4.94 -9.61 1.19
C LYS A 109 -4.97 -8.92 2.55
N HIS A 110 -3.80 -8.56 3.06
CA HIS A 110 -3.64 -7.79 4.30
C HIS A 110 -2.23 -7.20 4.42
N ILE A 111 -2.11 -6.21 5.30
CA ILE A 111 -0.84 -5.67 5.79
C ILE A 111 -0.66 -6.11 7.24
N LYS A 112 0.58 -6.43 7.64
CA LYS A 112 0.96 -6.65 9.04
C LYS A 112 2.01 -5.63 9.44
N PHE A 113 1.73 -4.78 10.41
CA PHE A 113 2.73 -3.84 10.92
C PHE A 113 3.71 -4.56 11.84
N LEU A 114 5.00 -4.40 11.57
CA LEU A 114 6.10 -5.05 12.31
C LEU A 114 6.75 -4.10 13.32
N SER A 115 6.80 -2.81 12.99
CA SER A 115 7.30 -1.75 13.87
C SER A 115 6.59 -0.46 13.51
N ILE A 116 6.16 0.30 14.51
CA ILE A 116 5.49 1.58 14.33
C ILE A 116 6.21 2.59 15.21
N GLN A 117 6.55 3.72 14.63
CA GLN A 117 7.06 4.92 15.28
C GLN A 117 6.29 6.11 14.73
N LYS A 118 6.43 7.28 15.36
CA LYS A 118 5.69 8.49 15.00
C LYS A 118 5.72 8.79 13.50
N ASP A 119 6.90 8.76 12.89
CA ASP A 119 7.10 9.15 11.49
C ASP A 119 7.62 7.98 10.62
N TYR A 120 7.55 6.75 11.13
CA TYR A 120 8.10 5.57 10.47
C TYR A 120 7.30 4.29 10.74
N ILE A 121 7.20 3.43 9.72
CA ILE A 121 6.60 2.11 9.82
C ILE A 121 7.46 1.05 9.10
N GLU A 122 7.57 -0.14 9.71
CA GLU A 122 7.91 -1.38 9.01
C GLU A 122 6.68 -2.26 8.91
N TYR A 123 6.45 -2.85 7.74
CA TYR A 123 5.27 -3.66 7.52
C TYR A 123 5.51 -4.76 6.49
N GLU A 124 4.72 -5.84 6.59
CA GLU A 124 4.63 -6.88 5.57
C GLU A 124 3.37 -6.68 4.74
N VAL A 125 3.53 -6.84 3.44
CA VAL A 125 2.43 -6.86 2.49
C VAL A 125 2.23 -8.30 2.03
N HIS A 126 1.04 -8.84 2.25
CA HIS A 126 0.67 -10.21 1.88
C HIS A 126 -0.30 -10.19 0.70
N SER A 127 0.06 -10.74 -0.46
CA SER A 127 -0.84 -10.85 -1.63
C SER A 127 -1.80 -12.04 -1.54
N TYR A 128 -2.81 -12.03 -2.41
CA TYR A 128 -3.59 -13.23 -2.77
C TYR A 128 -2.83 -14.21 -3.67
#